data_AF-A0A3D0DWC2-F1
#
_entry.id   AF-A0A3D0DWC2-F1
#
_cell.length_a   1.000
_cell.length_b   1.000
_cell.length_c   1.000
_cell.angle_alpha   90.00
_cell.angle_beta   90.00
_cell.angle_gamma   90.00
#
_symmetry.space_group_name_H-M   'P 1'
#
loop_
_entity.id
_entity.type
_entity.pdbx_description
1 polymer ?
#
loop_
_entity_poly.entity_id
_entity_poly.type
_entity_poly.pdbx_seq_one_letter_code
_entity_poly.pdbx_strand_id
1 'polypeptide(L)'
;MAMTLQSAERLIDQLQQAHRISVAFYRRMLPTMDHIATELNCEFKSWEPLHSSMPRKSTKPSTTWAWDYVPLLASNHLYSRTHGEFAQPSDVGLYLCLYVDQGFAPGERQKYGFSGEPDAVSLPVGKAVLQAWIYRPIVASDMSFDELWFSAADPELGVDQVQQVADNVNAIAFEWPLAEIIRDTGPMLETLKLHTA
;
A
#
# COMPACT_ATOMS: atom_id res chain seq x y z
N MET A 1 2.23 31.41 -22.32
CA MET A 1 3.40 32.25 -21.96
C MET A 1 4.62 31.36 -21.90
N ALA A 2 5.75 31.78 -22.47
CA ALA A 2 7.00 31.06 -22.33
C ALA A 2 7.54 31.24 -20.90
N MET A 3 8.01 30.16 -20.27
CA MET A 3 8.66 30.20 -18.97
C MET A 3 10.01 30.93 -19.08
N THR A 4 10.35 31.78 -18.11
CA THR A 4 11.68 32.41 -18.08
C THR A 4 12.75 31.40 -17.67
N LEU A 5 14.02 31.62 -18.04
CA LEU A 5 15.13 30.76 -17.63
C LEU A 5 15.19 30.61 -16.11
N GLN A 6 15.09 31.72 -15.37
CA GLN A 6 15.12 31.72 -13.91
C GLN A 6 13.96 30.90 -13.30
N SER A 7 12.76 30.97 -13.89
CA SER A 7 11.62 30.16 -13.45
C SER A 7 11.85 28.67 -13.72
N ALA A 8 12.48 28.33 -14.85
CA ALA A 8 12.81 26.95 -15.20
C ALA A 8 13.89 26.35 -14.29
N GLU A 9 14.93 27.11 -13.97
CA GLU A 9 15.99 26.71 -13.03
C GLU A 9 15.41 26.41 -11.65
N ARG A 10 14.56 27.31 -11.13
CA ARG A 10 13.90 27.10 -9.84
C ARG A 10 13.01 25.85 -9.83
N LEU A 11 12.27 25.60 -10.90
CA LEU A 11 11.45 24.39 -11.02
C LEU A 11 12.31 23.13 -10.97
N ILE A 12 13.44 23.12 -11.69
CA ILE A 12 14.38 22.00 -11.71
C ILE A 12 14.97 21.78 -10.31
N ASP A 13 15.40 22.84 -9.62
CA ASP A 13 15.94 22.74 -8.25
C ASP A 13 14.91 22.15 -7.28
N GLN A 14 13.67 22.61 -7.34
CA GLN A 14 12.58 22.09 -6.51
C GLN A 14 12.32 20.60 -6.79
N LEU A 15 12.30 20.19 -8.07
CA LEU A 15 12.13 18.80 -8.46
C LEU A 15 13.28 17.92 -7.96
N GLN A 16 14.53 18.39 -8.06
CA GLN A 16 15.68 17.67 -7.53
C GLN A 16 15.57 17.44 -6.01
N GLN A 17 15.12 18.45 -5.27
CA GLN A 17 14.89 18.32 -3.82
C GLN A 17 13.73 17.38 -3.52
N ALA A 18 12.62 17.48 -4.24
CA ALA A 18 11.46 16.61 -4.08
C ALA A 18 11.86 15.13 -4.27
N HIS A 19 12.58 14.80 -5.36
CA HIS A 19 13.08 13.44 -5.58
C HIS A 19 13.98 12.93 -4.45
N ARG A 20 14.90 13.76 -3.95
CA ARG A 20 15.77 13.38 -2.83
C ARG A 20 14.99 13.13 -1.54
N ILE A 21 13.99 13.96 -1.25
CA ILE A 21 13.10 13.80 -0.09
C ILE A 21 12.27 12.53 -0.24
N SER A 22 11.68 12.27 -1.41
CA SER A 22 10.93 11.03 -1.68
C SER A 22 11.81 9.80 -1.45
N VAL A 23 13.04 9.78 -1.99
CA VAL A 23 13.96 8.65 -1.78
C VAL A 23 14.34 8.49 -0.31
N ALA A 24 14.59 9.58 0.42
CA ALA A 24 14.88 9.53 1.85
C ALA A 24 13.70 8.98 2.65
N PHE A 25 12.47 9.37 2.30
CA PHE A 25 11.25 8.83 2.87
C PHE A 25 11.09 7.33 2.58
N TYR A 26 11.29 6.88 1.34
CA TYR A 26 11.20 5.46 0.98
C TYR A 26 12.27 4.61 1.69
N ARG A 27 13.48 5.14 1.85
CA ARG A 27 14.54 4.49 2.64
C ARG A 27 14.19 4.30 4.11
N ARG A 28 13.21 5.06 4.64
CA ARG A 28 12.67 4.85 5.98
C ARG A 28 11.46 3.91 5.96
N MET A 29 10.53 4.12 5.04
CA MET A 29 9.27 3.37 5.03
C MET A 29 9.42 1.91 4.59
N LEU A 30 10.22 1.61 3.56
CA LEU A 30 10.37 0.22 3.09
C LEU A 30 10.95 -0.68 4.20
N PRO A 31 12.06 -0.32 4.89
CA PRO A 31 12.53 -1.13 6.02
C PRO A 31 11.56 -1.17 7.20
N THR A 32 10.72 -0.13 7.37
CA THR A 32 9.68 -0.13 8.41
C THR A 32 8.63 -1.20 8.13
N MET A 33 8.17 -1.34 6.88
CA MET A 33 7.23 -2.41 6.48
C MET A 33 7.88 -3.80 6.60
N ASP A 34 9.15 -3.94 6.23
CA ASP A 34 9.88 -5.21 6.41
C ASP A 34 10.04 -5.57 7.89
N HIS A 35 10.29 -4.58 8.75
CA HIS A 35 10.32 -4.79 10.20
C HIS A 35 8.96 -5.23 10.74
N ILE A 36 7.87 -4.59 10.28
CA ILE A 36 6.51 -4.97 10.67
C ILE A 36 6.23 -6.42 10.29
N ALA A 37 6.52 -6.81 9.05
CA ALA A 37 6.31 -8.18 8.58
C ALA A 37 7.16 -9.19 9.38
N THR A 38 8.43 -8.85 9.66
CA THR A 38 9.34 -9.68 10.46
C THR A 38 8.79 -9.92 11.87
N GLU A 39 8.29 -8.89 12.54
CA GLU A 39 7.69 -9.00 13.88
C GLU A 39 6.43 -9.88 13.92
N LEU A 40 5.77 -10.04 12.77
CA LEU A 40 4.60 -10.91 12.59
C LEU A 40 4.96 -12.28 12.00
N ASN A 41 6.25 -12.57 11.84
CA ASN A 41 6.80 -13.77 11.19
C ASN A 41 6.29 -13.99 9.76
N CYS A 42 6.00 -12.90 9.03
CA CYS A 42 5.59 -12.95 7.63
C CYS A 42 6.78 -12.64 6.71
N GLU A 43 6.86 -13.33 5.59
CA GLU A 43 7.87 -13.16 4.55
C GLU A 43 7.31 -12.35 3.39
N PHE A 44 8.17 -11.54 2.75
CA PHE A 44 7.80 -10.76 1.58
C PHE A 44 7.43 -11.66 0.39
N LYS A 45 6.33 -11.33 -0.28
CA LYS A 45 5.85 -12.03 -1.49
C LYS A 45 5.97 -11.17 -2.73
N SER A 46 5.38 -9.98 -2.70
CA SER A 46 5.33 -9.09 -3.84
C SER A 46 4.96 -7.66 -3.43
N TRP A 47 5.10 -6.73 -4.36
CA TRP A 47 4.61 -5.37 -4.20
C TRP A 47 4.14 -4.84 -5.55
N GLU A 48 3.21 -3.90 -5.53
CA GLU A 48 2.78 -3.18 -6.72
C GLU A 48 2.21 -1.79 -6.38
N PRO A 49 2.21 -0.83 -7.34
CA PRO A 49 1.46 0.41 -7.20
C PRO A 49 -0.05 0.11 -7.18
N LEU A 50 -0.80 0.81 -6.33
CA LEU A 50 -2.24 0.56 -6.18
C LEU A 50 -3.10 1.20 -7.28
N HIS A 51 -2.72 2.41 -7.74
CA HIS A 51 -3.58 3.27 -8.56
C HIS A 51 -2.90 3.81 -9.81
N SER A 52 -1.70 3.29 -10.10
CA SER A 52 -0.87 3.64 -11.25
C SER A 52 -0.24 2.37 -11.83
N SER A 53 0.39 2.48 -12.98
CA SER A 53 1.18 1.40 -13.55
C SER A 53 2.64 1.49 -13.12
N MET A 54 3.35 0.36 -13.19
CA MET A 54 4.81 0.35 -13.11
C MET A 54 5.40 0.86 -14.43
N PRO A 55 6.46 1.69 -14.40
CA PRO A 55 7.15 2.11 -15.60
C PRO A 55 7.87 0.91 -16.24
N ARG A 56 7.60 0.65 -17.53
CA ARG A 56 8.16 -0.52 -18.25
C ARG A 56 9.11 -0.08 -19.36
N LYS A 57 10.17 -0.87 -19.57
CA LYS A 57 11.19 -0.62 -20.62
C LYS A 57 10.62 -0.51 -22.04
N SER A 58 9.49 -1.17 -22.32
CA SER A 58 8.87 -1.26 -23.64
C SER A 58 7.80 -0.18 -23.88
N THR A 59 7.52 0.66 -22.89
CA THR A 59 6.45 1.65 -22.96
C THR A 59 7.04 3.02 -23.24
N LYS A 60 6.46 3.76 -24.20
CA LYS A 60 6.84 5.15 -24.47
C LYS A 60 6.37 6.02 -23.28
N PRO A 61 7.28 6.70 -22.55
CA PRO A 61 6.90 7.43 -21.33
C PRO A 61 5.86 8.52 -21.51
N SER A 62 5.86 9.18 -22.67
CA SER A 62 4.93 10.28 -22.96
C SER A 62 3.52 9.81 -23.35
N THR A 63 3.25 8.51 -23.33
CA THR A 63 1.92 7.94 -23.68
C THR A 63 1.24 7.25 -22.51
N THR A 64 1.84 7.33 -21.32
CA THR A 64 1.30 6.84 -20.06
C THR A 64 1.13 7.99 -19.09
N TRP A 65 0.53 7.73 -17.93
CA TRP A 65 0.41 8.76 -16.91
C TRP A 65 1.80 9.11 -16.38
N ALA A 66 2.04 10.40 -16.15
CA ALA A 66 3.25 10.86 -15.49
C ALA A 66 3.36 10.27 -14.07
N TRP A 67 2.22 10.02 -13.41
CA TRP A 67 2.14 9.37 -12.11
C TRP A 67 2.70 7.95 -12.06
N ASP A 68 2.76 7.24 -13.19
CA ASP A 68 3.38 5.91 -13.26
C ASP A 68 4.88 5.95 -12.88
N TYR A 69 5.51 7.12 -12.94
CA TYR A 69 6.90 7.33 -12.55
C TYR A 69 7.08 7.67 -11.06
N VAL A 70 6.00 7.63 -10.27
CA VAL A 70 6.00 7.82 -8.81
C VAL A 70 5.34 6.62 -8.11
N PRO A 71 5.81 5.38 -8.33
CA PRO A 71 5.07 4.15 -8.01
C PRO A 71 4.80 3.93 -6.51
N LEU A 72 5.55 4.59 -5.62
CA LEU A 72 5.38 4.50 -4.17
C LEU A 72 4.50 5.63 -3.59
N LEU A 73 3.84 6.43 -4.43
CA LEU A 73 2.81 7.39 -4.00
C LEU A 73 1.65 6.67 -3.30
N ALA A 74 1.21 5.55 -3.89
CA ALA A 74 0.29 4.59 -3.31
C ALA A 74 0.69 3.18 -3.77
N SER A 75 1.02 2.29 -2.83
CA SER A 75 1.53 0.96 -3.14
C SER A 75 1.08 -0.07 -2.12
N ASN A 76 0.85 -1.31 -2.58
CA ASN A 76 0.57 -2.46 -1.75
C ASN A 76 1.82 -3.34 -1.63
N HIS A 77 2.07 -3.86 -0.43
CA HIS A 77 3.17 -4.77 -0.12
C HIS A 77 2.59 -6.02 0.52
N LEU A 78 2.78 -7.16 -0.14
CA LEU A 78 2.27 -8.45 0.26
C LEU A 78 3.31 -9.20 1.07
N TYR A 79 2.88 -9.67 2.23
CA TYR A 79 3.66 -10.57 3.08
C TYR A 79 2.80 -11.75 3.49
N SER A 80 3.40 -12.91 3.71
CA SER A 80 2.66 -14.05 4.27
C SER A 80 3.50 -14.95 5.15
N ARG A 81 2.83 -15.66 6.05
CA ARG A 81 3.37 -16.75 6.84
C ARG A 81 2.57 -18.00 6.50
N THR A 82 3.23 -19.00 5.93
CA THR A 82 2.58 -20.27 5.53
C THR A 82 3.39 -21.47 6.01
N HIS A 83 2.71 -22.52 6.47
CA HIS A 83 3.35 -23.75 6.94
C HIS A 83 3.09 -24.93 6.01
N GLY A 84 3.72 -24.92 4.83
CA GLY A 84 3.64 -25.99 3.84
C GLY A 84 2.78 -25.62 2.63
N GLU A 85 2.31 -26.64 1.93
CA GLU A 85 1.56 -26.50 0.67
C GLU A 85 0.07 -26.17 0.91
N PHE A 86 -0.49 -26.71 1.99
CA PHE A 86 -1.92 -26.67 2.29
C PHE A 86 -2.23 -25.65 3.38
N ALA A 87 -3.34 -24.93 3.23
CA ALA A 87 -3.73 -23.89 4.15
C ALA A 87 -3.99 -24.43 5.56
N GLN A 88 -3.44 -23.75 6.57
CA GLN A 88 -3.63 -24.03 7.99
C GLN A 88 -4.14 -22.80 8.74
N PRO A 89 -4.89 -22.94 9.85
CA PRO A 89 -5.36 -21.80 10.66
C PRO A 89 -4.23 -20.90 11.23
N SER A 90 -2.99 -21.41 11.27
CA SER A 90 -1.80 -20.66 11.67
C SER A 90 -1.25 -19.73 10.58
N ASP A 91 -1.68 -19.94 9.33
CA ASP A 91 -1.23 -19.13 8.20
C ASP A 91 -1.80 -17.72 8.27
N VAL A 92 -1.02 -16.77 7.79
CA VAL A 92 -1.34 -15.34 7.83
C VAL A 92 -1.01 -14.72 6.49
N GLY A 93 -1.98 -13.99 5.93
CA GLY A 93 -1.79 -13.10 4.80
C GLY A 93 -1.82 -11.67 5.30
N LEU A 94 -0.85 -10.85 4.90
CA LEU A 94 -0.74 -9.45 5.29
C LEU A 94 -0.59 -8.57 4.04
N TYR A 95 -1.55 -7.67 3.83
CA TYR A 95 -1.39 -6.53 2.90
C TYR A 95 -1.05 -5.29 3.70
N LEU A 96 0.04 -4.62 3.33
CA LEU A 96 0.38 -3.29 3.80
C LEU A 96 0.25 -2.30 2.64
N CYS A 97 -0.84 -1.51 2.65
CA CYS A 97 -1.07 -0.47 1.64
C CYS A 97 -0.55 0.87 2.17
N LEU A 98 0.57 1.30 1.62
CA LEU A 98 1.15 2.61 1.85
C LEU A 98 0.46 3.64 0.96
N TYR A 99 -0.14 4.67 1.57
CA TYR A 99 -0.64 5.85 0.90
C TYR A 99 0.11 7.09 1.39
N VAL A 100 0.99 7.65 0.56
CA VAL A 100 1.55 8.99 0.82
C VAL A 100 0.48 10.06 0.58
N ASP A 101 -0.43 9.81 -0.36
CA ASP A 101 -1.58 10.66 -0.65
C ASP A 101 -2.79 9.81 -1.06
N GLN A 102 -3.74 9.60 -0.12
CA GLN A 102 -5.00 8.91 -0.39
C GLN A 102 -5.92 9.65 -1.38
N GLY A 103 -5.71 10.95 -1.62
CA GLY A 103 -6.49 11.72 -2.60
C GLY A 103 -6.33 11.18 -4.02
N PHE A 104 -5.25 10.43 -4.27
CA PHE A 104 -4.99 9.75 -5.53
C PHE A 104 -5.84 8.48 -5.73
N ALA A 105 -6.47 7.94 -4.68
CA ALA A 105 -7.33 6.76 -4.80
C ALA A 105 -8.52 7.03 -5.75
N PRO A 106 -8.96 6.05 -6.57
CA PRO A 106 -10.03 6.24 -7.56
C PRO A 106 -11.31 6.83 -6.97
N GLY A 107 -11.75 6.35 -5.80
CA GLY A 107 -12.93 6.86 -5.12
C GLY A 107 -12.80 8.33 -4.69
N GLU A 108 -11.62 8.75 -4.25
CA GLU A 108 -11.37 10.16 -3.89
C GLU A 108 -11.27 11.05 -5.13
N ARG A 109 -10.57 10.60 -6.17
CA ARG A 109 -10.47 11.30 -7.46
C ARG A 109 -11.84 11.54 -8.09
N GLN A 110 -12.72 10.54 -8.04
CA GLN A 110 -14.08 10.64 -8.60
C GLN A 110 -14.93 11.71 -7.91
N LYS A 111 -14.76 11.93 -6.59
CA LYS A 111 -15.48 13.00 -5.86
C LYS A 111 -15.17 14.40 -6.41
N TYR A 112 -13.99 14.57 -7.01
CA TYR A 112 -13.56 15.82 -7.64
C TYR A 112 -13.72 15.81 -9.17
N GLY A 113 -14.40 14.81 -9.73
CA GLY A 113 -14.70 14.74 -11.16
C GLY A 113 -13.57 14.20 -12.04
N PHE A 114 -12.54 13.59 -11.45
CA PHE A 114 -11.44 12.99 -12.22
C PHE A 114 -11.75 11.52 -12.56
N SER A 115 -11.90 11.21 -13.85
CA SER A 115 -12.07 9.83 -14.36
C SER A 115 -10.80 9.24 -14.98
N GLY A 116 -9.76 10.06 -15.21
CA GLY A 116 -8.49 9.69 -15.81
C GLY A 116 -7.30 10.21 -15.00
N GLU A 117 -6.20 10.54 -15.69
CA GLU A 117 -5.01 11.11 -15.05
C GLU A 117 -5.37 12.42 -14.36
N PRO A 118 -5.23 12.52 -13.03
CA PRO A 118 -5.48 13.79 -12.35
C PRO A 118 -4.33 14.76 -12.62
N ASP A 119 -4.65 16.03 -12.82
CA ASP A 119 -3.64 17.07 -12.89
C ASP A 119 -3.01 17.29 -11.49
N ALA A 120 -1.68 17.27 -11.42
CA ALA A 120 -0.94 17.29 -10.16
C ALA A 120 -1.05 18.59 -9.37
N VAL A 121 -1.50 19.68 -10.01
CA VAL A 121 -1.66 20.99 -9.36
C VAL A 121 -3.07 21.13 -8.76
N SER A 122 -4.06 20.54 -9.41
CA SER A 122 -5.48 20.66 -9.03
C SER A 122 -6.00 19.48 -8.21
N LEU A 123 -5.31 18.35 -8.17
CA LEU A 123 -5.66 17.23 -7.30
C LEU A 123 -5.55 17.65 -5.82
N PRO A 124 -6.64 17.58 -5.03
CA PRO A 124 -6.57 17.88 -3.61
C PRO A 124 -5.71 16.85 -2.87
N VAL A 125 -4.85 17.34 -1.99
CA VAL A 125 -4.00 16.48 -1.14
C VAL A 125 -4.89 15.75 -0.14
N GLY A 126 -4.83 14.42 -0.15
CA GLY A 126 -5.50 13.54 0.79
C GLY A 126 -4.66 13.22 2.02
N LYS A 127 -5.10 12.22 2.78
CA LYS A 127 -4.37 11.76 3.98
C LYS A 127 -3.17 10.91 3.59
N ALA A 128 -2.15 10.95 4.44
CA ALA A 128 -0.99 10.07 4.40
C ALA A 128 -1.18 8.96 5.45
N VAL A 129 -1.43 7.71 5.02
CA VAL A 129 -1.75 6.59 5.92
C VAL A 129 -1.05 5.28 5.53
N LEU A 130 -0.90 4.38 6.50
CA LEU A 130 -0.65 2.98 6.28
C LEU A 130 -1.94 2.22 6.61
N GLN A 131 -2.45 1.47 5.65
CA GLN A 131 -3.55 0.55 5.88
C GLN A 131 -3.00 -0.88 5.92
N ALA A 132 -3.56 -1.71 6.79
CA ALA A 132 -3.18 -3.11 6.90
C ALA A 132 -4.41 -4.00 6.81
N TRP A 133 -4.32 -5.08 6.04
CA TRP A 133 -5.31 -6.15 6.02
C TRP A 133 -4.64 -7.45 6.44
N ILE A 134 -5.28 -8.16 7.37
CA ILE A 134 -4.85 -9.48 7.82
C ILE A 134 -5.90 -10.48 7.37
N TYR A 135 -5.47 -11.56 6.73
CA TYR A 135 -6.31 -12.67 6.28
C TYR A 135 -5.82 -13.97 6.91
N ARG A 136 -6.75 -14.84 7.29
CA ARG A 136 -6.47 -16.13 7.93
C ARG A 136 -7.45 -17.20 7.48
N PRO A 137 -6.99 -18.44 7.25
CA PRO A 137 -7.88 -19.58 7.11
C PRO A 137 -8.65 -19.82 8.41
N ILE A 138 -9.93 -20.21 8.30
CA ILE A 138 -10.74 -20.55 9.48
C ILE A 138 -10.41 -21.98 9.93
N VAL A 139 -10.31 -22.90 8.96
CA VAL A 139 -9.94 -24.31 9.14
C VAL A 139 -8.89 -24.74 8.13
N ALA A 140 -8.24 -25.88 8.38
CA ALA A 140 -7.33 -26.48 7.42
C ALA A 140 -8.05 -26.83 6.10
N SER A 141 -7.33 -26.73 4.98
CA SER A 141 -7.86 -27.00 3.63
C SER A 141 -6.85 -27.74 2.79
N ASP A 142 -7.31 -28.54 1.82
CA ASP A 142 -6.46 -29.14 0.78
C ASP A 142 -6.08 -28.14 -0.33
N MET A 143 -6.60 -26.91 -0.27
CA MET A 143 -6.16 -25.79 -1.11
C MET A 143 -4.99 -25.08 -0.46
N SER A 144 -4.15 -24.44 -1.28
CA SER A 144 -3.10 -23.56 -0.76
C SER A 144 -3.70 -22.30 -0.12
N PHE A 145 -2.98 -21.69 0.83
CA PHE A 145 -3.46 -20.46 1.44
C PHE A 145 -3.54 -19.31 0.43
N ASP A 146 -2.58 -19.21 -0.51
CA ASP A 146 -2.60 -18.17 -1.54
C ASP A 146 -3.87 -18.26 -2.42
N GLU A 147 -4.33 -19.47 -2.75
CA GLU A 147 -5.60 -19.65 -3.51
C GLU A 147 -6.83 -19.20 -2.72
N LEU A 148 -6.90 -19.55 -1.43
CA LEU A 148 -8.00 -19.11 -0.55
C LEU A 148 -7.99 -17.59 -0.36
N TRP A 149 -6.79 -17.03 -0.15
CA TRP A 149 -6.62 -15.61 0.11
C TRP A 149 -6.94 -14.76 -1.12
N PHE A 150 -6.36 -15.07 -2.28
CA PHE A 150 -6.56 -14.26 -3.49
C PHE A 150 -7.95 -14.42 -4.12
N SER A 151 -8.76 -15.37 -3.64
CA SER A 151 -10.18 -15.50 -4.01
C SER A 151 -11.14 -14.86 -3.02
N ALA A 152 -10.66 -14.42 -1.85
CA ALA A 152 -11.47 -13.78 -0.83
C ALA A 152 -11.77 -12.30 -1.16
N ALA A 153 -12.89 -11.80 -0.65
CA ALA A 153 -13.16 -10.38 -0.66
C ALA A 153 -12.26 -9.62 0.33
N ASP A 154 -12.12 -8.31 0.14
CA ASP A 154 -11.49 -7.47 1.16
C ASP A 154 -12.49 -7.16 2.29
N PRO A 155 -12.09 -7.23 3.57
CA PRO A 155 -12.92 -6.77 4.68
C PRO A 155 -13.10 -5.25 4.62
N GLU A 156 -14.22 -4.78 5.17
CA GLU A 156 -14.51 -3.35 5.29
C GLU A 156 -13.57 -2.68 6.29
N LEU A 157 -12.96 -1.57 5.89
CA LEU A 157 -12.08 -0.76 6.72
C LEU A 157 -12.88 0.06 7.75
N GLY A 158 -12.43 0.09 9.00
CA GLY A 158 -13.04 0.89 10.07
C GLY A 158 -14.19 0.23 10.83
N VAL A 159 -14.45 -1.07 10.57
CA VAL A 159 -15.41 -1.88 11.35
C VAL A 159 -14.79 -2.41 12.65
N ASP A 160 -13.46 -2.39 12.78
CA ASP A 160 -12.67 -2.84 13.94
C ASP A 160 -13.04 -4.25 14.46
N GLN A 161 -13.51 -5.12 13.56
CA GLN A 161 -13.91 -6.49 13.87
C GLN A 161 -13.49 -7.44 12.74
N VAL A 162 -13.28 -8.71 13.11
CA VAL A 162 -12.99 -9.78 12.16
C VAL A 162 -14.25 -10.08 11.34
N GLN A 163 -14.08 -10.13 10.03
CA GLN A 163 -15.14 -10.37 9.05
C GLN A 163 -14.84 -11.67 8.31
N GLN A 164 -15.86 -12.49 8.09
CA GLN A 164 -15.76 -13.63 7.20
C GLN A 164 -15.88 -13.14 5.75
N VAL A 165 -14.80 -13.21 4.99
CA VAL A 165 -14.68 -12.65 3.64
C VAL A 165 -14.68 -13.72 2.53
N ALA A 166 -14.65 -14.99 2.92
CA ALA A 166 -14.94 -16.16 2.09
C ALA A 166 -15.38 -17.34 2.98
N ASP A 167 -15.79 -18.45 2.37
CA ASP A 167 -16.26 -19.64 3.09
C ASP A 167 -15.25 -20.15 4.14
N ASN A 168 -13.94 -20.07 3.86
CA ASN A 168 -12.87 -20.50 4.76
C ASN A 168 -11.83 -19.40 5.06
N VAL A 169 -12.19 -18.12 4.91
CA VAL A 169 -11.25 -17.02 5.18
C VAL A 169 -11.91 -15.94 6.03
N ASN A 170 -11.24 -15.63 7.14
CA ASN A 170 -11.53 -14.46 7.95
C ASN A 170 -10.50 -13.37 7.67
N ALA A 171 -10.92 -12.12 7.75
CA ALA A 171 -10.02 -10.99 7.60
C ALA A 171 -10.40 -9.80 8.48
N ILE A 172 -9.45 -8.90 8.73
CA ILE A 172 -9.65 -7.65 9.45
C ILE A 172 -8.75 -6.57 8.84
N ALA A 173 -9.20 -5.31 8.89
CA ALA A 173 -8.48 -4.18 8.33
C ALA A 173 -8.31 -3.04 9.33
N PHE A 174 -7.20 -2.31 9.21
CA PHE A 174 -6.82 -1.18 10.05
C PHE A 174 -6.22 -0.04 9.24
N GLU A 175 -6.30 1.18 9.76
CA GLU A 175 -5.68 2.38 9.18
C GLU A 175 -4.98 3.20 10.26
N TRP A 176 -3.76 3.64 9.97
CA TRP A 176 -3.00 4.55 10.83
C TRP A 176 -2.40 5.71 10.03
N PRO A 177 -2.37 6.94 10.57
CA PRO A 177 -1.60 8.03 9.98
C PRO A 177 -0.12 7.67 9.85
N LEU A 178 0.51 7.94 8.70
CA LEU A 178 1.92 7.61 8.49
C LEU A 178 2.87 8.29 9.47
N ALA A 179 2.51 9.50 9.92
CA ALA A 179 3.29 10.22 10.92
C ALA A 179 3.40 9.44 12.25
N GLU A 180 2.37 8.68 12.63
CA GLU A 180 2.39 7.84 13.83
C GLU A 180 3.32 6.65 13.65
N ILE A 181 3.22 5.98 12.49
CA ILE A 181 4.05 4.83 12.14
C ILE A 181 5.55 5.20 12.07
N ILE A 182 5.85 6.37 11.49
CA ILE A 182 7.22 6.89 11.39
C ILE A 182 7.81 7.19 12.77
N ARG A 183 6.97 7.66 13.69
CA ARG A 183 7.37 8.00 15.05
C ARG A 183 7.62 6.76 15.88
N ASP A 184 6.67 5.82 15.88
CA ASP A 184 6.70 4.60 16.67
C ASP A 184 5.74 3.55 16.11
N THR A 185 6.27 2.39 15.71
CA THR A 185 5.48 1.25 15.22
C THR A 185 4.87 0.40 16.33
N GLY A 186 5.29 0.56 17.58
CA GLY A 186 4.90 -0.29 18.71
C GLY A 186 3.40 -0.46 18.88
N PRO A 187 2.60 0.63 19.02
CA PRO A 187 1.15 0.52 19.22
C PRO A 187 0.42 -0.23 18.09
N MET A 188 0.85 0.02 16.85
CA MET A 188 0.31 -0.68 15.67
C MET A 188 0.70 -2.16 15.70
N LEU A 189 1.95 -2.49 16.01
CA LEU A 189 2.43 -3.87 16.10
C LEU A 189 1.69 -4.67 17.16
N GLU A 190 1.45 -4.10 18.34
CA GLU A 190 0.66 -4.76 19.37
C GLU A 190 -0.76 -5.06 18.87
N THR A 191 -1.38 -4.14 18.13
CA THR A 191 -2.69 -4.35 17.51
C THR A 191 -2.64 -5.50 16.49
N LEU A 192 -1.68 -5.48 15.57
CA LEU A 192 -1.55 -6.51 14.53
C LEU A 192 -1.26 -7.90 15.15
N LYS A 193 -0.42 -7.98 16.19
CA LYS A 193 -0.06 -9.22 16.88
C LYS A 193 -1.27 -9.93 17.49
N LEU A 194 -2.30 -9.20 17.95
CA LEU A 194 -3.55 -9.80 18.44
C LEU A 194 -4.29 -10.62 17.38
N HIS A 195 -4.07 -10.29 16.10
CA HIS A 195 -4.76 -10.92 14.97
C HIS A 195 -3.86 -11.90 14.20
N THR A 196 -2.55 -11.89 14.42
CA THR A 196 -1.59 -12.80 13.77
C THR A 196 -0.99 -13.86 14.70
N ALA A 197 -1.37 -13.88 15.98
CA ALA A 197 -0.94 -14.91 16.93
C ALA A 197 -1.48 -16.30 16.59
#